data_AF-A0A8I0K763-F1
#
_entry.id   AF-A0A8I0K763-F1
#
_cell.length_a   1.000
_cell.length_b   1.000
_cell.length_c   1.000
_cell.angle_alpha   90.00
_cell.angle_beta   90.00
_cell.angle_gamma   90.00
#
_symmetry.space_group_name_H-M   'P 1'
#
loop_
_entity.id
_entity.type
_entity.pdbx_description
1 polymer ?
#
loop_
_entity_poly.entity_id
_entity_poly.type
_entity_poly.pdbx_seq_one_letter_code
_entity_poly.pdbx_strand_id
1 'polypeptide(L)'
;MLALIDRKIFSNSFWMISEKIISLFGLVLVNAYVAKYLGPSNYGKIALVISIFSLVQTFVWFGNQEVLFKRVSQNQISGLKYLLGTQKIRRLICTLITLPILVWLYSFSDFLTFCYGAAVALSTFFIIQDI
;
A
#
# COMPACT_ATOMS: atom_id res chain seq x y z
N MET A 1 -17.93 -34.06 10.18
CA MET A 1 -17.19 -33.00 9.45
C MET A 1 -17.78 -31.59 9.69
N LEU A 2 -18.68 -31.38 10.65
CA LEU A 2 -19.36 -30.07 10.85
C LEU A 2 -19.71 -29.77 12.32
N ALA A 3 -18.91 -30.25 13.27
CA ALA A 3 -19.14 -29.97 14.69
C ALA A 3 -17.88 -29.36 15.31
N LEU A 4 -18.08 -28.26 16.05
CA LEU A 4 -17.13 -27.53 16.90
C LEU A 4 -16.33 -26.41 16.20
N ILE A 5 -17.04 -25.39 15.69
CA ILE A 5 -16.46 -24.05 15.69
C ILE A 5 -16.43 -23.62 17.15
N ASP A 6 -15.24 -23.57 17.73
CA ASP A 6 -15.02 -23.14 19.11
C ASP A 6 -15.53 -21.70 19.27
N ARG A 7 -16.30 -21.42 20.33
CA ARG A 7 -16.91 -20.10 20.58
C ARG A 7 -15.85 -18.98 20.56
N LYS A 8 -14.64 -19.30 21.01
CA LYS A 8 -13.49 -18.39 21.03
C LYS A 8 -12.96 -18.08 19.63
N ILE A 9 -12.87 -19.09 18.75
CA ILE A 9 -12.44 -18.91 17.36
C ILE A 9 -13.47 -18.08 16.60
N PHE A 10 -14.76 -18.35 16.82
CA PHE A 10 -15.84 -17.56 16.22
C PHE A 10 -15.82 -16.11 16.69
N SER A 11 -15.73 -15.87 18.00
CA SER A 11 -15.66 -14.52 18.57
C SER A 11 -14.46 -13.73 18.05
N ASN A 12 -13.27 -14.35 17.98
CA ASN A 12 -12.07 -13.70 17.45
C ASN A 12 -12.18 -13.39 15.95
N SER A 13 -12.70 -14.34 15.17
CA SER A 13 -12.87 -14.15 13.73
C SER A 13 -13.91 -13.07 13.44
N PHE A 14 -15.03 -13.08 14.18
CA PHE A 14 -16.08 -12.08 14.09
C PHE A 14 -15.56 -10.68 14.44
N TRP A 15 -14.73 -10.57 15.48
CA TRP A 15 -14.08 -9.31 15.86
C TRP A 15 -13.20 -8.77 14.73
N MET A 16 -12.30 -9.59 14.18
CA MET A 16 -11.42 -9.20 13.07
C MET A 16 -12.21 -8.79 11.81
N ILE A 17 -13.30 -9.49 11.49
CA ILE A 17 -14.14 -9.18 10.33
C ILE A 17 -14.86 -7.84 10.54
N SER A 18 -15.40 -7.61 11.74
CA SER A 18 -16.13 -6.39 12.06
C SER A 18 -15.24 -5.14 11.95
N GLU A 19 -14.01 -5.21 12.46
CA GLU A 19 -13.02 -4.14 12.32
C GLU A 19 -12.72 -3.82 10.84
N LYS A 20 -12.54 -4.85 10.00
CA LYS A 20 -12.32 -4.68 8.56
C LYS A 20 -13.53 -4.04 7.86
N ILE A 21 -14.75 -4.41 8.22
CA ILE A 21 -15.95 -3.82 7.63
C ILE A 21 -16.04 -2.33 7.97
N ILE A 22 -15.89 -1.99 9.25
CA ILE A 22 -15.97 -0.59 9.71
C ILE A 22 -14.89 0.27 9.03
N SER A 23 -13.65 -0.22 8.95
CA SER A 23 -12.55 0.49 8.28
C SER A 23 -12.80 0.70 6.78
N LEU A 24 -13.38 -0.28 6.07
CA LEU A 24 -13.75 -0.13 4.67
C LEU A 24 -14.80 0.96 4.46
N PHE A 25 -15.84 1.01 5.30
CA PHE A 25 -16.84 2.09 5.24
C PHE A 25 -16.21 3.46 5.51
N GLY A 26 -15.33 3.56 6.51
CA GLY A 26 -14.60 4.80 6.81
C GLY A 26 -13.77 5.28 5.61
N LEU A 27 -13.04 4.37 4.96
CA LEU A 27 -12.22 4.69 3.80
C LEU A 27 -13.05 5.19 2.60
N VAL A 28 -14.20 4.58 2.32
CA VAL A 28 -15.11 5.02 1.26
C VAL A 28 -15.68 6.41 1.56
N LEU A 29 -16.13 6.66 2.79
CA LEU A 29 -16.69 7.96 3.19
C LEU A 29 -15.65 9.08 3.09
N VAL A 30 -14.41 8.85 3.55
CA VAL A 30 -13.32 9.82 3.45
C VAL A 30 -13.01 10.13 1.99
N ASN A 31 -12.88 9.11 1.13
CA ASN A 31 -12.58 9.32 -0.29
C ASN A 31 -13.72 10.06 -1.01
N ALA A 32 -14.99 9.72 -0.72
CA ALA A 32 -16.14 10.41 -1.28
C ALA A 32 -16.20 11.88 -0.83
N TYR A 33 -15.88 12.15 0.44
CA TYR A 33 -15.78 13.50 0.96
C TYR A 33 -14.66 14.27 0.26
N VAL A 34 -13.45 13.72 0.18
CA VAL A 34 -12.31 14.34 -0.53
C VAL A 34 -12.65 14.64 -1.99
N ALA A 35 -13.32 13.73 -2.69
CA ALA A 35 -13.78 13.95 -4.07
C ALA A 35 -14.76 15.11 -4.19
N LYS A 36 -15.70 15.22 -3.24
CA LYS A 36 -16.68 16.34 -3.19
C LYS A 36 -15.98 17.69 -2.99
N TYR A 37 -14.97 17.77 -2.12
CA TYR A 37 -14.29 19.03 -1.81
C TYR A 37 -13.30 19.46 -2.90
N LEU A 38 -12.56 18.50 -3.48
CA LEU A 38 -11.56 18.80 -4.49
C LEU A 38 -12.16 19.04 -5.89
N GLY A 39 -13.35 18.49 -6.13
CA GLY A 39 -13.98 18.47 -7.45
C GLY A 39 -13.34 17.43 -8.39
N PRO A 40 -13.98 17.15 -9.54
CA PRO A 40 -13.60 16.03 -10.41
C PRO A 40 -12.21 16.21 -11.06
N SER A 41 -11.79 17.44 -11.35
CA SER A 41 -10.50 17.71 -11.98
C SER A 41 -9.32 17.38 -11.07
N ASN A 42 -9.32 17.89 -9.84
CA ASN A 42 -8.24 17.66 -8.88
C ASN A 42 -8.27 16.22 -8.32
N TYR A 43 -9.47 15.67 -8.09
CA TYR A 43 -9.58 14.27 -7.70
C TYR A 43 -9.08 13.32 -8.80
N GLY A 44 -9.32 13.64 -10.07
CA GLY A 44 -8.76 12.92 -11.21
C GLY A 44 -7.23 12.94 -11.26
N LYS A 45 -6.61 14.08 -10.92
CA LYS A 45 -5.14 14.20 -10.81
C LYS A 45 -4.58 13.30 -9.70
N ILE A 46 -5.23 13.28 -8.52
CA ILE A 46 -4.84 12.40 -7.42
C ILE A 46 -4.98 10.92 -7.85
N ALA A 47 -6.10 10.56 -8.45
CA ALA A 47 -6.35 9.20 -8.91
C ALA A 47 -5.28 8.74 -9.93
N LEU A 48 -4.94 9.59 -10.90
CA LEU A 48 -3.89 9.31 -11.88
C LEU A 48 -2.54 9.06 -11.21
N VAL A 49 -2.14 9.93 -10.29
CA VAL A 49 -0.88 9.79 -9.56
C VAL A 49 -0.88 8.49 -8.73
N ILE A 50 -1.96 8.19 -8.01
CA ILE A 50 -2.09 6.94 -7.24
C ILE A 50 -1.95 5.72 -8.15
N SER A 51 -2.55 5.72 -9.34
CA SER A 51 -2.43 4.62 -10.29
C SER A 51 -0.99 4.44 -10.82
N ILE A 52 -0.25 5.53 -11.06
CA ILE A 52 1.16 5.42 -11.47
C ILE A 52 1.97 4.76 -10.35
N PHE A 53 1.80 5.23 -9.11
CA PHE A 53 2.57 4.73 -7.98
C PHE A 53 2.11 3.36 -7.47
N SER A 54 0.88 2.93 -7.74
CA SER A 54 0.46 1.55 -7.45
C SER A 54 1.20 0.55 -8.35
N LEU A 55 1.48 0.91 -9.61
CA LEU A 55 2.33 0.10 -10.48
C LEU A 55 3.76 -0.01 -9.90
N VAL A 56 4.32 1.09 -9.39
CA VAL A 56 5.63 1.07 -8.71
C VAL A 56 5.63 0.08 -7.54
N GLN A 57 4.60 0.09 -6.70
CA GLN A 57 4.46 -0.87 -5.60
C GLN A 57 4.45 -2.31 -6.12
N THR A 58 3.67 -2.59 -7.18
CA THR A 58 3.62 -3.93 -7.80
C THR A 58 4.99 -4.37 -8.30
N PHE A 59 5.75 -3.49 -8.95
CA PHE A 59 7.11 -3.78 -9.43
C PHE A 59 8.11 -4.01 -8.30
N VAL A 60 8.05 -3.22 -7.23
CA VAL A 60 8.99 -3.36 -6.11
C VAL A 60 8.70 -4.62 -5.29
N TRP A 61 7.43 -4.96 -5.10
CA TRP A 61 7.06 -6.17 -4.38
C TRP A 61 7.24 -7.42 -5.22
N PHE A 62 6.86 -7.45 -6.49
CA PHE A 62 7.04 -8.58 -7.40
C PHE A 62 6.71 -9.96 -6.77
N GLY A 63 5.65 -10.04 -5.97
CA GLY A 63 5.23 -11.26 -5.25
C GLY A 63 6.03 -11.61 -3.98
N ASN A 64 7.04 -10.82 -3.62
CA ASN A 64 7.90 -10.99 -2.44
C ASN A 64 7.11 -10.96 -1.12
N GLN A 65 6.02 -10.18 -1.04
CA GLN A 65 5.21 -10.08 0.18
C GLN A 65 4.65 -11.44 0.61
N GLU A 66 4.09 -12.22 -0.33
CA GLU A 66 3.52 -13.54 -0.05
C GLU A 66 4.61 -14.54 0.38
N VAL A 67 5.77 -14.49 -0.28
CA VAL A 67 6.93 -15.34 0.05
C VAL A 67 7.47 -15.01 1.43
N LEU A 68 7.58 -13.71 1.76
CA LEU A 68 8.01 -13.24 3.06
C LEU A 68 7.05 -13.71 4.16
N PHE A 69 5.74 -13.50 3.98
CA PHE A 69 4.73 -13.90 4.95
C PHE A 69 4.75 -15.41 5.22
N LYS A 70 4.81 -16.21 4.14
CA LYS A 70 4.94 -17.67 4.24
C LYS A 70 6.20 -18.08 5.02
N ARG A 71 7.35 -17.46 4.73
CA ARG A 71 8.63 -17.79 5.38
C ARG A 71 8.65 -17.39 6.86
N VAL A 72 8.12 -16.21 7.20
CA VAL A 72 8.02 -15.73 8.59
C VAL A 72 7.08 -16.63 9.40
N SER A 73 5.97 -17.08 8.81
CA SER A 73 5.02 -18.00 9.46
C SER A 73 5.65 -19.37 9.76
N GLN A 74 6.51 -19.88 8.88
CA GLN A 74 7.14 -21.20 9.06
C GLN A 74 8.37 -21.15 9.98
N ASN A 75 9.22 -20.13 9.84
CA ASN A 75 10.41 -19.96 10.66
C ASN A 75 10.75 -18.47 10.82
N GLN A 76 10.48 -17.95 12.02
CA GLN A 76 10.66 -16.54 12.35
C GLN A 76 12.11 -16.07 12.15
N ILE A 77 13.11 -16.89 12.53
CA ILE A 77 14.53 -16.51 12.44
C ILE A 77 14.98 -16.39 10.98
N SER A 78 14.57 -17.35 10.14
CA SER A 78 14.84 -17.31 8.70
C SER A 78 14.08 -16.17 8.01
N GLY A 79 12.83 -15.94 8.42
CA GLY A 79 11.99 -14.84 7.93
C GLY A 79 12.61 -13.46 8.20
N LEU A 80 13.08 -13.20 9.43
CA LEU A 80 13.73 -11.94 9.78
C LEU A 80 15.03 -11.69 8.98
N LYS A 81 15.86 -12.73 8.79
CA LYS A 81 17.06 -12.62 7.94
C LYS A 81 16.69 -12.28 6.50
N TYR A 82 15.64 -12.89 5.97
CA TYR A 82 15.15 -12.62 4.62
C TYR A 82 14.56 -11.21 4.49
N LEU A 83 13.81 -10.75 5.48
CA LEU A 83 13.27 -9.40 5.55
C LEU A 83 14.39 -8.35 5.48
N LEU A 84 15.39 -8.45 6.36
CA LEU A 84 16.52 -7.53 6.40
C LEU A 84 17.33 -7.53 5.09
N GLY A 85 17.50 -8.70 4.46
CA GLY A 85 18.20 -8.83 3.17
C GLY A 85 17.44 -8.16 2.02
N THR A 86 16.12 -8.38 1.93
CA THR A 86 15.28 -7.83 0.86
C THR A 86 14.96 -6.35 1.05
N GLN A 87 14.97 -5.85 2.29
CA GLN A 87 14.65 -4.46 2.61
C GLN A 87 15.55 -3.45 1.87
N LYS A 88 16.86 -3.70 1.82
CA LYS A 88 17.81 -2.83 1.09
C LYS A 88 17.52 -2.81 -0.41
N ILE A 89 17.22 -3.97 -0.98
CA ILE A 89 16.92 -4.14 -2.41
C ILE A 89 15.63 -3.41 -2.76
N ARG A 90 14.56 -3.60 -1.97
CA ARG A 90 13.28 -2.91 -2.15
C ARG A 90 13.43 -1.39 -2.09
N ARG A 91 14.21 -0.88 -1.14
CA ARG A 91 14.48 0.55 -1.01
C ARG A 91 15.21 1.10 -2.25
N LEU A 92 16.22 0.39 -2.73
CA LEU A 92 16.97 0.77 -3.92
C LEU A 92 16.09 0.76 -5.17
N ILE A 93 15.32 -0.29 -5.41
CA ILE A 93 14.42 -0.39 -6.57
C ILE A 93 13.33 0.69 -6.49
N CYS A 94 12.73 0.89 -5.31
CA CYS A 94 11.71 1.92 -5.11
C CYS A 94 12.24 3.32 -5.43
N THR A 95 13.41 3.67 -4.93
CA THR A 95 14.01 4.99 -5.19
C THR A 95 14.40 5.15 -6.67
N LEU A 96 14.97 4.11 -7.29
CA LEU A 96 15.34 4.13 -8.71
C LEU A 96 14.14 4.30 -9.65
N ILE A 97 12.97 3.75 -9.32
CA ILE A 97 11.77 3.86 -10.16
C ILE A 97 11.02 5.16 -9.86
N THR A 98 10.89 5.54 -8.58
CA THR A 98 10.15 6.74 -8.16
C THR A 98 10.79 8.04 -8.63
N LEU A 99 12.13 8.14 -8.63
CA LEU A 99 12.84 9.37 -9.01
C LEU A 99 12.55 9.81 -10.46
N PRO A 100 12.71 8.96 -11.50
CA PRO A 100 12.35 9.31 -12.87
C PRO A 100 10.89 9.73 -13.03
N ILE A 101 9.97 9.06 -12.31
CA ILE A 101 8.54 9.39 -12.36
C ILE A 101 8.29 10.79 -11.80
N LEU A 102 8.94 11.16 -10.70
CA LEU A 102 8.83 12.51 -10.14
C LEU A 102 9.41 13.58 -11.06
N VAL A 103 10.54 13.31 -11.72
CA VAL A 103 11.13 14.22 -12.72
C VAL A 103 10.20 14.41 -13.92
N TRP A 104 9.57 13.32 -14.37
CA TRP A 104 8.57 13.37 -15.44
C TRP A 104 7.34 14.19 -15.04
N LEU A 105 6.78 13.95 -13.85
CA LEU A 105 5.66 14.74 -13.33
C LEU A 105 6.01 16.22 -13.17
N TYR A 106 7.22 16.56 -12.74
CA TYR A 106 7.67 17.94 -12.62
C TYR A 106 7.74 18.67 -13.97
N SER A 107 8.18 17.97 -15.02
CA SER A 107 8.43 18.59 -16.34
C SER A 107 7.16 18.71 -17.18
N PHE A 108 6.21 17.78 -17.04
CA PHE A 108 5.05 17.67 -17.94
C PHE A 108 3.71 17.95 -17.27
N SER A 109 3.64 18.18 -15.95
CA SER A 109 2.37 18.38 -15.22
C SER A 109 2.32 19.69 -14.45
N ASP A 110 1.11 20.11 -14.07
CA ASP A 110 0.89 21.26 -13.20
C ASP A 110 1.56 21.09 -11.82
N PHE A 111 1.90 22.21 -11.19
CA PHE A 111 2.49 22.25 -9.85
C PHE A 111 1.70 21.46 -8.80
N LEU A 112 0.36 21.56 -8.83
CA LEU A 112 -0.51 20.78 -7.92
C LEU A 112 -0.41 19.27 -8.15
N THR A 113 -0.35 18.83 -9.41
CA THR A 113 -0.19 17.41 -9.75
C THR A 113 1.15 16.89 -9.28
N PHE A 114 2.21 17.70 -9.39
CA PHE A 114 3.52 17.38 -8.85
C PHE A 114 3.50 17.26 -7.32
N CYS A 115 2.85 18.18 -6.60
CA CYS A 115 2.69 18.10 -5.14
C CYS A 115 1.97 16.81 -4.71
N TYR A 116 0.89 16.42 -5.40
CA TYR A 116 0.22 15.13 -5.15
C TYR A 116 1.15 13.96 -5.49
N GLY A 117 1.90 14.06 -6.58
CA GLY A 117 2.98 13.15 -6.97
C GLY A 117 3.96 12.88 -5.84
N ALA A 118 4.53 13.95 -5.28
CA ALA A 118 5.50 13.86 -4.19
C ALA A 118 4.89 13.27 -2.91
N ALA A 119 3.65 13.65 -2.56
CA ALA A 119 2.96 13.08 -1.39
C ALA A 119 2.70 11.58 -1.55
N VAL A 120 2.23 11.15 -2.72
CA VAL A 120 1.98 9.73 -3.00
C VAL A 120 3.30 8.96 -3.11
N ALA A 121 4.35 9.54 -3.70
CA ALA A 121 5.68 8.95 -3.72
C ALA A 121 6.22 8.66 -2.32
N LEU A 122 6.08 9.62 -1.39
CA LEU A 122 6.46 9.42 0.02
C LEU A 122 5.60 8.33 0.68
N SER A 123 4.29 8.37 0.48
CA SER A 123 3.38 7.34 1.00
C SER A 123 3.77 5.94 0.52
N THR A 124 4.01 5.78 -0.79
CA THR A 124 4.40 4.49 -1.37
C THR A 124 5.75 4.00 -0.88
N PHE A 125 6.71 4.90 -0.64
CA PHE A 125 7.99 4.53 -0.03
C PHE A 125 7.80 3.92 1.37
N PHE A 126 6.95 4.51 2.20
CA PHE A 126 6.64 3.96 3.53
C PHE A 126 5.89 2.64 3.44
N ILE A 127 4.85 2.55 2.60
CA ILE A 127 4.10 1.30 2.37
C ILE A 127 5.05 0.16 1.94
N ILE A 128 6.01 0.45 1.06
CA ILE A 128 7.01 -0.51 0.60
C ILE A 128 8.04 -0.82 1.70
N GLN A 129 8.19 -0.03 2.76
CA GLN A 129 9.21 -0.27 3.78
C GLN A 129 8.68 -0.94 5.04
N ASP A 130 7.40 -0.73 5.36
CA ASP A 130 6.74 -1.11 6.63
C ASP A 130 6.29 -2.59 6.71
N ILE A 131 7.00 -3.47 6.00
CA ILE A 131 6.71 -4.92 5.90
C ILE A 131 7.86 -5.72 6.48
#